data_AF-A0AAX3JQB8-F1
#
_entry.id   AF-A0AAX3JQB8-F1
#
_cell.length_a   1.000
_cell.length_b   1.000
_cell.length_c   1.000
_cell.angle_alpha   90.00
_cell.angle_beta   90.00
_cell.angle_gamma   90.00
#
_symmetry.space_group_name_H-M   'P 1'
#
loop_
_entity.id
_entity.type
_entity.pdbx_description
1 polymer ?
#
loop_
_entity_poly.entity_id
_entity_poly.type
_entity_poly.pdbx_seq_one_letter_code
_entity_poly.pdbx_strand_id
1 'polypeptide(L)'
;MGLPQPVITRQMVLSELIKAGINQEIAEDLAYRYYKNELTHKDIEYLKENFDIKLEKVQASLKFEIEKVDAGLSSDIEKVETNLKADIEKLDAGLRAEIKASYTELDNKIDNVENNLNNKIENVRTELKADIRDLDNKIEKIEAGLKSDIASVSNEVALVRKDMDLVRKDMEINKMELNSQLIKITSKLESSFKLHYWMFGTVITLFVGIFLTLIFK
;
A
#
# COMPACT_ATOMS: atom_id res chain seq x y z
N MET A 1 58.18 -51.15 -73.62
CA MET A 1 59.57 -51.70 -73.55
C MET A 1 60.47 -50.69 -74.24
N GLY A 2 61.39 -50.06 -73.50
CA GLY A 2 62.37 -49.15 -74.12
C GLY A 2 63.34 -49.95 -74.99
N LEU A 3 63.65 -49.45 -76.19
CA LEU A 3 64.68 -50.00 -77.06
C LEU A 3 66.03 -50.11 -76.30
N PRO A 4 66.87 -51.14 -76.56
CA PRO A 4 68.18 -51.23 -75.95
C PRO A 4 69.00 -50.01 -76.35
N GLN A 5 69.27 -49.11 -75.40
CA GLN A 5 70.14 -47.97 -75.64
C GLN A 5 71.58 -48.49 -75.80
N PRO A 6 72.30 -48.10 -76.86
CA PRO A 6 73.69 -48.50 -77.04
C PRO A 6 74.51 -48.02 -75.85
N VAL A 7 75.28 -48.93 -75.23
CA VAL A 7 76.15 -48.59 -74.09
C VAL A 7 77.33 -47.77 -74.61
N ILE A 8 77.28 -46.46 -74.39
CA ILE A 8 78.34 -45.54 -74.77
C ILE A 8 79.51 -45.73 -73.78
N THR A 9 80.65 -46.23 -74.28
CA THR A 9 81.86 -46.43 -73.47
C THR A 9 82.71 -45.15 -73.41
N ARG A 10 83.53 -44.98 -72.36
CA ARG A 10 84.48 -43.86 -72.25
C ARG A 10 85.33 -43.68 -73.52
N GLN A 11 85.81 -44.77 -74.10
CA GLN A 11 86.66 -44.75 -75.28
C GLN A 11 85.91 -44.23 -76.52
N MET A 12 84.63 -44.57 -76.66
CA MET A 12 83.79 -44.08 -77.76
C MET A 12 83.62 -42.56 -77.66
N VAL A 13 83.29 -42.04 -76.48
CA VAL A 13 83.16 -40.59 -76.23
C VAL A 13 84.47 -39.86 -76.48
N LEU A 14 85.59 -40.39 -75.97
CA LEU A 14 86.93 -39.85 -76.19
C LEU A 14 87.26 -39.72 -77.67
N SER A 15 87.03 -40.80 -78.44
CA SER A 15 87.33 -40.82 -79.86
C SER A 15 86.51 -39.79 -80.65
N GLU A 16 85.25 -39.58 -80.29
CA GLU A 16 84.37 -38.60 -80.94
C GLU A 16 84.73 -37.15 -80.56
N LEU A 17 85.11 -36.89 -79.30
CA LEU A 17 85.56 -35.56 -78.86
C LEU A 17 86.86 -35.13 -79.55
N ILE A 18 87.82 -36.05 -79.71
CA ILE A 18 89.08 -35.77 -80.45
C ILE A 18 88.78 -35.51 -81.93
N LYS A 19 87.89 -36.29 -82.56
CA LYS A 19 87.44 -36.06 -83.94
C LYS A 19 86.76 -34.72 -84.13
N ALA A 20 86.03 -34.24 -83.12
CA ALA A 20 85.41 -32.91 -83.12
C ALA A 20 86.45 -31.76 -82.95
N GLY A 21 87.75 -32.08 -82.87
CA GLY A 21 88.83 -31.10 -82.78
C GLY A 21 89.11 -30.62 -81.35
N ILE A 22 88.57 -31.29 -80.34
CA ILE A 22 88.89 -30.99 -78.94
C ILE A 22 90.28 -31.55 -78.61
N ASN A 23 91.08 -30.76 -77.91
CA ASN A 23 92.40 -31.16 -77.44
C ASN A 23 92.33 -32.49 -76.66
N GLN A 24 93.29 -33.38 -76.89
CA GLN A 24 93.28 -34.73 -76.33
C GLN A 24 93.18 -34.77 -74.79
N GLU A 25 93.88 -33.90 -74.07
CA GLU A 25 93.79 -33.85 -72.60
C GLU A 25 92.37 -33.45 -72.14
N ILE A 26 91.77 -32.48 -72.84
CA ILE A 26 90.40 -32.01 -72.57
C ILE A 26 89.37 -33.09 -72.93
N ALA A 27 89.59 -33.82 -74.03
CA ALA A 27 88.72 -34.91 -74.47
C ALA A 27 88.77 -36.12 -73.51
N GLU A 28 89.96 -36.43 -72.96
CA GLU A 28 90.14 -37.51 -71.98
C GLU A 28 89.42 -37.22 -70.66
N ASP A 29 89.47 -35.96 -70.19
CA ASP A 29 88.74 -35.48 -69.01
C ASP A 29 87.22 -35.49 -69.24
N LEU A 30 86.73 -34.93 -70.35
CA LEU A 30 85.29 -34.90 -70.67
C LEU A 30 84.68 -36.31 -70.86
N ALA A 31 85.39 -37.22 -71.53
CA ALA A 31 84.95 -38.59 -71.71
C ALA A 31 84.92 -39.38 -70.39
N TYR A 32 85.87 -39.11 -69.48
CA TYR A 32 85.87 -39.69 -68.14
C TYR A 32 84.67 -39.20 -67.32
N ARG A 33 84.42 -37.88 -67.31
CA ARG A 33 83.27 -37.24 -66.63
C ARG A 33 81.94 -37.75 -67.14
N TYR A 34 81.81 -37.93 -68.45
CA TYR A 34 80.62 -38.51 -69.09
C TYR A 34 80.38 -39.96 -68.65
N TYR A 35 81.41 -40.81 -68.72
CA TYR A 35 81.29 -42.24 -68.35
C TYR A 35 81.00 -42.46 -66.86
N LYS A 36 81.45 -41.54 -66.00
CA LYS A 36 81.16 -41.55 -64.56
C LYS A 36 79.86 -40.84 -64.17
N ASN A 37 79.11 -40.31 -65.14
CA ASN A 37 77.90 -39.51 -64.92
C ASN A 37 78.12 -38.30 -63.99
N GLU A 38 79.35 -37.78 -63.93
CA GLU A 38 79.70 -36.62 -63.09
C GLU A 38 78.94 -35.36 -63.54
N LEU A 39 78.59 -35.29 -64.83
CA LEU A 39 77.77 -34.21 -65.38
C LEU A 39 76.31 -34.30 -64.89
N THR A 40 75.74 -35.50 -64.82
CA THR A 40 74.37 -35.74 -64.34
C THR A 40 74.25 -35.56 -62.82
N HIS A 41 75.31 -35.87 -62.07
CA HIS A 41 75.34 -35.64 -60.63
C HIS A 41 75.22 -34.14 -60.29
N LYS A 42 75.93 -33.29 -61.04
CA LYS A 42 75.84 -31.82 -60.89
C LYS A 42 74.43 -31.30 -61.18
N ASP A 43 73.76 -31.83 -62.20
CA ASP A 43 72.37 -31.44 -62.50
C ASP A 43 71.40 -31.84 -61.37
N ILE A 44 71.58 -33.02 -60.79
CA ILE A 44 70.77 -33.50 -59.65
C ILE A 44 71.06 -32.67 -58.38
N GLU A 45 72.32 -32.36 -58.12
CA GLU A 45 72.74 -31.49 -57.02
C GLU A 45 72.12 -30.10 -57.16
N TYR A 46 72.19 -29.50 -58.35
CA TYR A 46 71.55 -28.22 -58.66
C TYR A 46 70.03 -28.26 -58.50
N LEU A 47 69.37 -29.35 -58.91
CA LEU A 47 67.93 -29.53 -58.71
C LEU A 47 67.60 -29.63 -57.22
N LYS A 48 68.36 -30.42 -56.46
CA LYS A 48 68.16 -30.60 -55.02
C LYS A 48 68.29 -29.27 -54.29
N GLU A 49 69.38 -28.52 -54.53
CA GLU A 49 69.59 -27.19 -53.95
C GLU A 49 68.42 -26.25 -54.28
N ASN A 50 67.97 -26.22 -55.53
CA ASN A 50 66.82 -25.40 -55.92
C ASN A 50 65.52 -25.82 -55.22
N PHE A 51 65.28 -27.12 -55.06
CA PHE A 51 64.11 -27.63 -54.35
C PHE A 51 64.17 -27.29 -52.86
N ASP A 52 65.30 -27.48 -52.21
CA ASP A 52 65.51 -27.15 -50.79
C ASP A 52 65.28 -25.65 -50.56
N ILE A 53 65.85 -24.78 -51.40
CA ILE A 53 65.63 -23.33 -51.35
C ILE A 53 64.15 -22.97 -51.53
N LYS A 54 63.45 -23.60 -52.48
CA LYS A 54 62.02 -23.35 -52.68
C LYS A 54 61.19 -23.81 -51.49
N LEU A 55 61.53 -24.95 -50.90
CA LEU A 55 60.85 -25.49 -49.74
C LEU A 55 61.03 -24.58 -48.52
N GLU A 56 62.24 -24.10 -48.27
CA GLU A 56 62.52 -23.12 -47.21
C GLU A 56 61.71 -21.83 -47.40
N LYS A 57 61.65 -21.31 -48.63
CA LYS A 57 60.84 -20.12 -48.94
C LYS A 57 59.35 -20.34 -48.69
N VAL A 58 58.82 -21.50 -49.08
CA VAL A 58 57.41 -21.86 -48.82
C VAL A 58 57.16 -21.97 -47.32
N GLN A 59 58.04 -22.64 -46.57
CA GLN A 59 57.91 -22.78 -45.12
C GLN A 59 57.96 -21.42 -44.42
N ALA A 60 58.87 -20.53 -44.83
CA ALA A 60 58.96 -19.18 -44.30
C ALA A 60 57.69 -18.36 -44.61
N SER A 61 57.17 -18.45 -45.84
CA SER A 61 55.93 -17.76 -46.23
C SER A 61 54.73 -18.22 -45.42
N LEU A 62 54.56 -19.54 -45.27
CA LEU A 62 53.45 -20.11 -44.49
C LEU A 62 53.54 -19.74 -43.01
N LYS A 63 54.74 -19.80 -42.43
CA LYS A 63 54.95 -19.38 -41.04
C LYS A 63 54.57 -17.92 -40.85
N PHE A 64 54.99 -17.05 -41.76
CA PHE A 64 54.64 -15.62 -41.74
C PHE A 64 53.14 -15.38 -41.86
N GLU A 65 52.45 -16.09 -42.77
CA GLU A 65 51.01 -15.99 -42.92
C GLU A 65 50.25 -16.46 -41.66
N ILE A 66 50.69 -17.56 -41.04
CA ILE A 66 50.11 -18.06 -39.79
C ILE A 66 50.28 -17.03 -38.66
N GLU A 67 51.49 -16.49 -38.47
CA GLU A 67 51.75 -15.46 -37.46
C GLU A 67 50.90 -14.20 -37.69
N LYS A 68 50.69 -13.82 -38.96
CA LYS A 68 49.83 -12.68 -39.30
C LYS A 68 48.35 -12.95 -39.00
N VAL A 69 47.86 -14.16 -39.28
CA VAL A 69 46.48 -14.57 -38.97
C VAL A 69 46.27 -14.63 -37.46
N ASP A 70 47.21 -15.22 -36.72
CA ASP A 70 47.16 -15.34 -35.26
C ASP A 70 47.10 -13.95 -34.59
N ALA A 71 47.98 -13.03 -35.01
CA ALA A 71 47.98 -11.66 -34.53
C ALA A 71 46.66 -10.92 -34.86
N GLY A 72 46.09 -11.15 -36.05
CA GLY A 72 44.81 -10.59 -36.45
C GLY A 72 43.65 -11.08 -35.57
N LEU A 73 43.56 -12.39 -35.36
CA LEU A 73 42.53 -13.02 -34.53
C LEU A 73 42.65 -12.57 -33.07
N SER A 74 43.86 -12.48 -32.51
CA SER A 74 44.07 -11.99 -31.14
C SER A 74 43.58 -10.55 -30.98
N SER A 75 43.91 -9.67 -31.94
CA SER A 75 43.41 -8.28 -31.95
C SER A 75 41.88 -8.21 -32.03
N ASP A 76 41.26 -9.05 -32.87
CA ASP A 76 39.81 -9.03 -33.03
C ASP A 76 39.08 -9.58 -31.79
N ILE A 77 39.64 -10.60 -31.11
CA ILE A 77 39.16 -11.09 -29.82
C ILE A 77 39.23 -9.99 -28.77
N GLU A 78 40.36 -9.30 -28.63
CA GLU A 78 40.53 -8.21 -27.65
C GLU A 78 39.52 -7.08 -27.87
N LYS A 79 39.25 -6.73 -29.13
CA LYS A 79 38.22 -5.72 -29.48
C LYS A 79 36.83 -6.19 -29.08
N VAL A 80 36.48 -7.43 -29.36
CA VAL A 80 35.17 -8.00 -28.99
C VAL A 80 35.00 -8.02 -27.47
N GLU A 81 36.00 -8.46 -26.72
CA GLU A 81 35.97 -8.46 -25.25
C GLU A 81 35.81 -7.05 -24.68
N THR A 82 36.55 -6.08 -25.22
CA THR A 82 36.46 -4.68 -24.79
C THR A 82 35.07 -4.10 -25.05
N ASN A 83 34.51 -4.36 -26.24
CA ASN A 83 33.18 -3.88 -26.60
C ASN A 83 32.08 -4.52 -25.73
N LEU A 84 32.13 -5.84 -25.53
CA LEU A 84 31.16 -6.55 -24.69
C LEU A 84 31.20 -6.05 -23.24
N LYS A 85 32.40 -5.79 -22.70
CA LYS A 85 32.54 -5.21 -21.36
C LYS A 85 31.88 -3.84 -21.27
N ALA A 86 32.11 -2.97 -22.25
CA ALA A 86 31.49 -1.64 -22.29
C ALA A 86 29.97 -1.71 -22.42
N ASP A 87 29.45 -2.63 -23.23
CA ASP A 87 28.00 -2.84 -23.39
C ASP A 87 27.35 -3.34 -22.09
N ILE A 88 28.02 -4.26 -21.37
CA ILE A 88 27.56 -4.76 -20.07
C ILE A 88 27.54 -3.63 -19.03
N GLU A 89 28.60 -2.82 -18.95
CA GLU A 89 28.66 -1.68 -18.02
C GLU A 89 27.56 -0.65 -18.31
N LYS A 90 27.30 -0.37 -19.60
CA LYS A 90 26.22 0.54 -20.01
C LYS A 90 24.84 -0.01 -19.67
N LEU A 91 24.62 -1.32 -19.87
CA LEU A 91 23.37 -1.99 -19.52
C LEU A 91 23.13 -1.96 -18.00
N ASP A 92 24.15 -2.28 -17.20
CA ASP A 92 24.05 -2.25 -15.72
C ASP A 92 23.72 -0.83 -15.22
N ALA A 93 24.39 0.19 -15.76
CA ALA A 93 24.10 1.59 -15.44
C ALA A 93 22.66 1.98 -15.80
N GLY A 94 22.17 1.57 -16.97
CA GLY A 94 20.79 1.79 -17.42
C GLY A 94 19.77 1.14 -16.48
N LEU A 95 19.95 -0.14 -16.17
CA LEU A 95 19.07 -0.88 -15.27
C LEU A 95 19.03 -0.27 -13.86
N ARG A 96 20.18 0.14 -13.32
CA ARG A 96 20.25 0.84 -12.02
C ARG A 96 19.48 2.15 -12.04
N ALA A 97 19.58 2.92 -13.12
CA ALA A 97 18.86 4.18 -13.27
C ALA A 97 17.34 3.96 -13.34
N GLU A 98 16.89 2.99 -14.13
CA GLU A 98 15.47 2.63 -14.25
C GLU A 98 14.89 2.14 -12.92
N ILE A 99 15.60 1.27 -12.20
CA ILE A 99 15.18 0.79 -10.88
C ILE A 99 15.05 1.97 -9.89
N LYS A 100 16.04 2.88 -9.86
CA LYS A 100 16.00 4.07 -8.99
C LYS A 100 14.82 4.99 -9.33
N ALA A 101 14.56 5.20 -10.62
CA ALA A 101 13.41 6.00 -11.07
C ALA A 101 12.08 5.35 -10.64
N SER A 102 11.96 4.03 -10.77
CA SER A 102 10.77 3.29 -10.34
C SER A 102 10.52 3.40 -8.82
N TYR A 103 11.57 3.27 -7.99
CA TYR A 103 11.44 3.50 -6.54
C TYR A 103 10.97 4.92 -6.23
N THR A 104 11.55 5.93 -6.88
CA THR A 104 11.16 7.34 -6.68
C THR A 104 9.70 7.57 -7.07
N GLU A 105 9.22 6.96 -8.16
CA GLU A 105 7.82 7.06 -8.57
C GLU A 105 6.88 6.38 -7.56
N LEU A 106 7.26 5.22 -7.04
CA LEU A 106 6.49 4.50 -6.02
C LEU A 106 6.41 5.28 -4.70
N ASP A 107 7.52 5.86 -4.24
CA ASP A 107 7.54 6.70 -3.04
C ASP A 107 6.60 7.90 -3.20
N ASN A 108 6.67 8.61 -4.33
CA ASN A 108 5.75 9.72 -4.63
C ASN A 108 4.27 9.28 -4.66
N LYS A 109 3.98 8.07 -5.18
CA LYS A 109 2.63 7.51 -5.18
C LYS A 109 2.15 7.21 -3.77
N ILE A 110 3.01 6.66 -2.92
CA ILE A 110 2.73 6.38 -1.51
C ILE A 110 2.43 7.69 -0.77
N ASP A 111 3.30 8.69 -0.90
CA ASP A 111 3.14 10.01 -0.27
C ASP A 111 1.81 10.67 -0.68
N ASN A 112 1.44 10.57 -1.96
CA ASN A 112 0.17 11.12 -2.44
C ASN A 112 -1.04 10.40 -1.83
N VAL A 113 -0.99 9.07 -1.73
CA VAL A 113 -2.06 8.29 -1.08
C VAL A 113 -2.18 8.64 0.39
N GLU A 114 -1.06 8.72 1.11
CA GLU A 114 -1.03 9.07 2.53
C GLU A 114 -1.62 10.47 2.78
N ASN A 115 -1.21 11.46 2.00
CA ASN A 115 -1.74 12.83 2.09
C ASN A 115 -3.26 12.88 1.81
N ASN A 116 -3.74 12.15 0.81
CA ASN A 116 -5.17 12.08 0.50
C ASN A 116 -5.97 11.42 1.64
N LEU A 117 -5.43 10.35 2.25
CA LEU A 117 -6.08 9.69 3.39
C LEU A 117 -6.11 10.61 4.62
N ASN A 118 -5.01 11.29 4.93
CA ASN A 118 -4.94 12.24 6.03
C ASN A 118 -5.97 13.37 5.87
N ASN A 119 -6.09 13.93 4.66
CA ASN A 119 -7.11 14.96 4.37
C ASN A 119 -8.54 14.42 4.55
N LYS A 120 -8.83 13.21 4.07
CA LYS A 120 -10.16 12.58 4.25
C LYS A 120 -10.46 12.34 5.73
N ILE A 121 -9.49 11.89 6.50
CA ILE A 121 -9.63 11.66 7.95
C ILE A 121 -9.93 12.98 8.66
N GLU A 122 -9.22 14.06 8.35
CA GLU A 122 -9.44 15.35 8.99
C GLU A 122 -10.79 15.97 8.63
N ASN A 123 -11.25 15.78 7.38
CA ASN A 123 -12.60 16.19 6.96
C ASN A 123 -13.68 15.47 7.77
N VAL A 124 -13.62 14.14 7.84
CA VAL A 124 -14.57 13.33 8.65
C VAL A 124 -14.52 13.73 10.12
N ARG A 125 -13.33 13.98 10.67
CA ARG A 125 -13.16 14.44 12.05
C ARG A 125 -13.83 15.80 12.29
N THR A 126 -13.72 16.71 11.32
CA THR A 126 -14.31 18.05 11.41
C THR A 126 -15.83 17.99 11.31
N GLU A 127 -16.36 17.19 10.39
CA GLU A 127 -17.81 16.94 10.25
C GLU A 127 -18.39 16.36 11.53
N LEU A 128 -17.78 15.30 12.08
CA LEU A 128 -18.25 14.69 13.33
C LEU A 128 -18.21 15.66 14.52
N LYS A 129 -17.20 16.53 14.61
CA LYS A 129 -17.16 17.59 15.64
C LYS A 129 -18.31 18.58 15.49
N ALA A 130 -18.66 18.94 14.26
CA ALA A 130 -19.78 19.83 13.98
C ALA A 130 -21.12 19.19 14.37
N ASP A 131 -21.32 17.93 13.97
CA ASP A 131 -22.53 17.15 14.32
C ASP A 131 -22.69 17.02 15.85
N ILE A 132 -21.62 16.72 16.58
CA ILE A 132 -21.64 16.67 18.05
C ILE A 132 -22.06 18.02 18.63
N ARG A 133 -21.48 19.12 18.15
CA ARG A 133 -21.82 20.47 18.64
C ARG A 133 -23.29 20.82 18.37
N ASP A 134 -23.82 20.42 17.21
CA ASP A 134 -25.22 20.65 16.87
C ASP A 134 -26.17 19.82 17.73
N LEU A 135 -25.78 18.60 18.10
CA LEU A 135 -26.52 17.78 19.07
C LEU A 135 -26.48 18.39 20.47
N ASP A 136 -25.32 18.84 20.95
CA ASP A 136 -25.19 19.52 22.24
C ASP A 136 -26.10 20.75 22.32
N ASN A 137 -26.10 21.59 21.27
CA ASN A 137 -27.00 22.75 21.19
C ASN A 137 -28.49 22.38 21.22
N LYS A 138 -28.87 21.25 20.60
CA LYS A 138 -30.26 20.75 20.64
C LYS A 138 -30.63 20.26 22.04
N ILE A 139 -29.72 19.55 22.70
CA ILE A 139 -29.90 19.08 24.08
C ILE A 139 -30.08 20.28 25.02
N GLU A 140 -29.21 21.29 24.96
CA GLU A 140 -29.32 22.50 25.78
C GLU A 140 -30.68 23.20 25.63
N LYS A 141 -31.18 23.31 24.39
CA LYS A 141 -32.52 23.89 24.12
C LYS A 141 -33.65 23.08 24.74
N ILE A 142 -33.59 21.75 24.65
CA ILE A 142 -34.57 20.85 25.25
C ILE A 142 -34.52 20.99 26.78
N GLU A 143 -33.33 20.96 27.38
CA GLU A 143 -33.16 21.12 28.82
C GLU A 143 -33.70 22.46 29.32
N ALA A 144 -33.43 23.56 28.61
CA ALA A 144 -33.97 24.87 28.93
C ALA A 144 -35.51 24.91 28.84
N GLY A 145 -36.07 24.30 27.80
CA GLY A 145 -37.53 24.16 27.62
C GLY A 145 -38.17 23.39 28.77
N LEU A 146 -37.66 22.19 29.07
CA LEU A 146 -38.14 21.36 30.18
C LEU A 146 -38.04 22.07 31.53
N LYS A 147 -36.95 22.80 31.78
CA LYS A 147 -36.78 23.58 33.00
C LYS A 147 -37.86 24.67 33.13
N SER A 148 -38.20 25.34 32.03
CA SER A 148 -39.28 26.33 31.99
C SER A 148 -40.63 25.69 32.25
N ASP A 149 -40.94 24.57 31.60
CA ASP A 149 -42.21 23.85 31.77
C ASP A 149 -42.38 23.36 33.21
N ILE A 150 -41.33 22.79 33.81
CA ILE A 150 -41.34 22.36 35.22
C ILE A 150 -41.57 23.54 36.15
N ALA A 151 -40.97 24.71 35.88
CA ALA A 151 -41.18 25.92 36.68
C ALA A 151 -42.64 26.41 36.59
N SER A 152 -43.23 26.39 35.40
CA SER A 152 -44.64 26.76 35.19
C SER A 152 -45.58 25.83 35.97
N VAL A 153 -45.41 24.52 35.83
CA VAL A 153 -46.20 23.51 36.56
C VAL A 153 -46.01 23.67 38.07
N SER A 154 -44.79 23.92 38.54
CA SER A 154 -44.52 24.14 39.96
C SER A 154 -45.28 25.35 40.50
N ASN A 155 -45.37 26.43 39.73
CA ASN A 155 -46.15 27.62 40.08
C ASN A 155 -47.66 27.34 40.10
N GLU A 156 -48.19 26.65 39.09
CA GLU A 156 -49.60 26.25 39.05
C GLU A 156 -49.98 25.37 40.26
N VAL A 157 -49.15 24.38 40.59
CA VAL A 157 -49.35 23.54 41.78
C VAL A 157 -49.33 24.36 43.08
N ALA A 158 -48.47 25.38 43.18
CA ALA A 158 -48.43 26.27 44.33
C ALA A 158 -49.73 27.09 44.47
N LEU A 159 -50.27 27.59 43.36
CA LEU A 159 -51.56 28.30 43.35
C LEU A 159 -52.72 27.38 43.75
N VAL A 160 -52.79 26.17 43.18
CA VAL A 160 -53.82 25.18 43.54
C VAL A 160 -53.76 24.81 45.02
N ARG A 161 -52.55 24.66 45.59
CA ARG A 161 -52.38 24.42 47.04
C ARG A 161 -52.95 25.57 47.87
N LYS A 162 -52.70 26.82 47.47
CA LYS A 162 -53.24 28.02 48.15
C LYS A 162 -54.76 28.06 48.08
N ASP A 163 -55.34 27.80 46.91
CA ASP A 163 -56.80 27.77 46.73
C ASP A 163 -57.43 26.67 47.60
N MET A 164 -56.80 25.49 47.68
CA MET A 164 -57.23 24.40 48.54
C MET A 164 -57.19 24.75 50.02
N ASP A 165 -56.17 25.49 50.47
CA ASP A 165 -56.07 25.98 51.85
C ASP A 165 -57.18 27.00 52.18
N LEU A 166 -57.51 27.89 51.25
CA LEU A 166 -58.64 28.82 51.39
C LEU A 166 -59.97 28.07 51.50
N VAL A 167 -60.23 27.12 50.59
CA VAL A 167 -61.44 26.28 50.64
C VAL A 167 -61.52 25.50 51.95
N ARG A 168 -60.40 24.97 52.46
CA ARG A 168 -60.36 24.29 53.76
C ARG A 168 -60.79 25.24 54.89
N LYS A 169 -60.26 26.47 54.90
CA LYS A 169 -60.61 27.48 55.91
C LYS A 169 -62.08 27.90 55.84
N ASP A 170 -62.62 28.10 54.64
CA ASP A 170 -64.03 28.44 54.44
C ASP A 170 -64.94 27.31 54.93
N MET A 171 -64.59 26.05 54.68
CA MET A 171 -65.33 24.89 55.22
C MET A 171 -65.27 24.84 56.75
N GLU A 172 -64.12 25.14 57.36
CA GLU A 172 -63.99 25.21 58.83
C GLU A 172 -64.87 26.31 59.42
N ILE A 173 -64.90 27.50 58.82
CA ILE A 173 -65.77 28.61 59.24
C ILE A 173 -67.25 28.21 59.10
N ASN A 174 -67.65 27.68 57.95
CA ASN A 174 -69.02 27.22 57.71
C ASN A 174 -69.45 26.16 58.72
N LYS A 175 -68.55 25.22 59.06
CA LYS A 175 -68.79 24.20 60.09
C LYS A 175 -68.99 24.83 61.48
N MET A 176 -68.19 25.84 61.85
CA MET A 176 -68.37 26.56 63.12
C MET A 176 -69.69 27.34 63.17
N GLU A 177 -70.05 28.03 62.09
CA GLU A 177 -71.30 28.79 62.00
C GLU A 177 -72.52 27.86 62.08
N LEU A 178 -72.52 26.75 61.34
CA LEU A 178 -73.58 25.75 61.41
C LEU A 178 -73.71 25.18 62.83
N ASN A 179 -72.59 24.85 63.48
CA ASN A 179 -72.59 24.39 64.87
C ASN A 179 -73.18 25.44 65.83
N SER A 180 -72.81 26.71 65.68
CA SER A 180 -73.34 27.83 66.47
C SER A 180 -74.86 28.00 66.28
N GLN A 181 -75.33 27.96 65.03
CA GLN A 181 -76.76 28.02 64.71
C GLN A 181 -77.53 26.84 65.31
N LEU A 182 -76.97 25.63 65.23
CA LEU A 182 -77.57 24.43 65.83
C LEU A 182 -77.69 24.57 67.35
N ILE A 183 -76.63 25.03 68.04
CA ILE A 183 -76.66 25.31 69.50
C ILE A 183 -77.74 26.35 69.84
N LYS A 184 -77.88 27.41 69.04
CA LYS A 184 -78.89 28.46 69.25
C LYS A 184 -80.32 27.92 69.07
N ILE A 185 -80.55 27.07 68.07
CA ILE A 185 -81.85 26.41 67.85
C ILE A 185 -82.14 25.46 69.01
N THR A 186 -81.19 24.62 69.40
CA THR A 186 -81.33 23.69 70.53
C THR A 186 -81.66 24.41 71.83
N SER A 187 -80.97 25.52 72.15
CA SER A 187 -81.26 26.31 73.36
C SER A 187 -82.61 27.03 73.31
N LYS A 188 -83.03 27.55 72.15
CA LYS A 188 -84.37 28.14 71.97
C LYS A 188 -85.47 27.09 72.13
N LEU A 189 -85.27 25.89 71.58
CA LEU A 189 -86.19 24.78 71.73
C LEU A 189 -86.27 24.32 73.20
N GLU A 190 -85.12 24.18 73.87
CA GLU A 190 -85.05 23.78 75.27
C GLU A 190 -85.75 24.79 76.20
N SER A 191 -85.52 26.09 76.00
CA SER A 191 -86.19 27.15 76.77
C SER A 191 -87.70 27.21 76.50
N SER A 192 -88.12 27.04 75.24
CA SER A 192 -89.54 26.91 74.89
C SER A 192 -90.18 25.72 75.59
N PHE A 193 -89.55 24.54 75.57
CA PHE A 193 -90.05 23.37 76.29
C PHE A 193 -90.10 23.60 77.79
N LYS A 194 -89.07 24.21 78.40
CA LYS A 194 -89.09 24.58 79.83
C LYS A 194 -90.29 25.47 80.17
N LEU A 195 -90.59 26.47 79.33
CA LEU A 195 -91.77 27.34 79.50
C LEU A 195 -93.08 26.54 79.37
N HIS A 196 -93.21 25.69 78.35
CA HIS A 196 -94.41 24.85 78.17
C HIS A 196 -94.59 23.87 79.33
N TYR A 197 -93.53 23.19 79.79
CA TYR A 197 -93.59 22.33 80.96
C TYR A 197 -94.02 23.11 82.21
N TRP A 198 -93.50 24.33 82.39
CA TRP A 198 -93.91 25.20 83.49
C TRP A 198 -95.40 25.60 83.40
N MET A 199 -95.88 26.02 82.22
CA MET A 199 -97.29 26.36 81.98
C MET A 199 -98.22 25.15 82.13
N PHE A 200 -97.86 23.98 81.59
CA PHE A 200 -98.65 22.76 81.79
C PHE A 200 -98.69 22.39 83.27
N GLY A 201 -97.60 22.58 84.01
CA GLY A 201 -97.58 22.42 85.47
C GLY A 201 -98.58 23.32 86.19
N THR A 202 -98.67 24.61 85.82
CA THR A 202 -99.66 25.54 86.41
C THR A 202 -101.09 25.19 86.02
N VAL A 203 -101.32 24.80 84.76
CA VAL A 203 -102.63 24.36 84.26
C VAL A 203 -103.08 23.08 84.98
N ILE A 204 -102.21 22.07 85.08
CA ILE A 204 -102.50 20.81 85.79
C ILE A 204 -102.80 21.10 87.27
N THR A 205 -102.00 21.92 87.96
CA THR A 205 -102.23 22.27 89.37
C THR A 205 -103.54 23.04 89.59
N LEU A 206 -103.90 23.96 88.70
CA LEU A 206 -105.20 24.64 88.73
C LEU A 206 -106.37 23.66 88.52
N PHE A 207 -106.28 22.78 87.51
CA PHE A 207 -107.32 21.77 87.27
C PHE A 207 -107.48 20.82 88.44
N VAL A 208 -106.38 20.31 89.00
CA VAL A 208 -106.41 19.47 90.22
C VAL A 208 -107.00 20.24 91.41
N GLY A 209 -106.64 21.51 91.60
CA GLY A 209 -107.19 22.35 92.67
C GLY A 209 -108.70 22.59 92.55
N ILE A 210 -109.20 22.88 91.35
CA ILE A 210 -110.64 23.02 91.07
C ILE A 210 -111.36 21.68 91.32
N PHE A 211 -110.81 20.56 90.83
CA PHE A 211 -111.40 19.23 91.00
C PHE A 211 -111.47 18.83 92.48
N LEU A 212 -110.42 19.08 93.27
CA LEU A 212 -110.42 18.89 94.72
C LEU A 212 -111.48 19.77 95.40
N THR A 213 -111.59 21.05 95.02
CA THR A 213 -112.61 21.97 95.57
C THR A 213 -114.04 21.52 95.26
N LEU A 214 -114.28 20.91 94.10
CA LEU A 214 -115.57 20.35 93.71
C LEU A 214 -115.89 19.01 94.40
N ILE A 215 -114.89 18.18 94.71
CA ILE A 215 -115.07 16.89 95.39
C ILE A 215 -115.31 17.03 96.90
N PHE A 216 -114.71 18.04 97.55
CA PHE A 216 -114.81 18.25 99.01
C PHE A 216 -115.90 19.27 99.43
N LYS A 217 -116.85 19.58 98.55
CA LYS A 217 -118.01 20.45 98.81
C LYS A 217 -119.30 19.66 98.66
#